data_AF-A0A8T5QUG2-F1
#
_entry.id   AF-A0A8T5QUG2-F1
#
_cell.length_a   1.000
_cell.length_b   1.000
_cell.length_c   1.000
_cell.angle_alpha   90.00
_cell.angle_beta   90.00
_cell.angle_gamma   90.00
#
_symmetry.space_group_name_H-M   'P 1'
#
loop_
_entity.id
_entity.type
_entity.pdbx_description
1 polymer ?
#
loop_
_entity_poly.entity_id
_entity_poly.type
_entity_poly.pdbx_seq_one_letter_code
_entity_poly.pdbx_strand_id
1 'polypeptide(L)' 'MAEKNKITKDMLIGEVVREHPETAIIMMSHGLHCVGCHVAAFESIEDGCKGHGMDDEQIDQMIKEMNEAIEEKEEESA' A
#
# COMPACT_ATOMS: atom_id res chain seq x y z
N MET A 1 -2.93 19.11 -12.92
CA MET A 1 -2.61 18.87 -11.51
C MET A 1 -2.79 17.37 -11.32
N ALA A 2 -1.70 16.61 -11.37
CA ALA A 2 -1.74 15.19 -11.06
C ALA A 2 -1.24 15.10 -9.62
N GLU A 3 -2.14 14.75 -8.70
CA GLU A 3 -1.81 14.48 -7.30
C GLU A 3 -0.86 13.26 -7.30
N LYS A 4 0.45 13.53 -7.24
CA LYS A 4 1.49 12.51 -7.50
C LYS A 4 1.83 11.62 -6.30
N ASN A 5 1.25 11.88 -5.13
CA ASN A 5 1.65 11.21 -3.88
C ASN A 5 0.52 10.41 -3.22
N LYS A 6 -0.62 10.25 -3.90
CA LYS A 6 -1.74 9.52 -3.32
C LYS A 6 -1.80 8.09 -3.84
N ILE A 7 -1.69 7.14 -2.94
CA ILE A 7 -1.83 5.71 -3.21
C ILE A 7 -3.31 5.35 -3.34
N THR A 8 -3.62 4.52 -4.34
CA THR A 8 -4.96 3.99 -4.58
C THR A 8 -4.93 2.46 -4.68
N LYS A 9 -6.09 1.83 -4.50
CA LYS A 9 -6.24 0.37 -4.47
C LYS A 9 -5.94 -0.35 -5.79
N ASP A 10 -6.07 0.37 -6.90
CA ASP A 10 -5.72 -0.10 -8.25
C ASP A 10 -4.21 -0.11 -8.52
N MET A 11 -3.39 0.51 -7.66
CA MET A 11 -1.94 0.50 -7.83
C MET A 11 -1.35 -0.88 -7.55
N LEU A 12 -0.25 -1.17 -8.23
CA LEU A 12 0.50 -2.42 -8.01
C LEU A 12 1.24 -2.36 -6.68
N ILE A 13 1.11 -3.40 -5.88
CA ILE A 13 1.80 -3.53 -4.57
C ILE A 13 3.30 -3.34 -4.74
N GLY A 14 3.88 -3.93 -5.78
CA GLY A 14 5.32 -3.86 -6.05
C GLY A 14 5.80 -2.46 -6.41
N GLU A 15 5.00 -1.67 -7.13
CA GLU A 15 5.35 -0.28 -7.46
C GLU A 15 5.27 0.60 -6.22
N VAL A 16 4.17 0.47 -5.47
CA VAL A 16 3.92 1.21 -4.24
C VAL A 16 5.03 0.98 -3.21
N VAL A 17 5.40 -0.27 -2.94
CA VAL A 17 6.46 -0.59 -1.96
C VAL A 17 7.84 -0.12 -2.45
N ARG A 18 8.06 -0.06 -3.77
CA ARG A 18 9.33 0.42 -4.33
C ARG A 18 9.46 1.94 -4.21
N GLU A 19 8.37 2.67 -4.42
CA GLU A 19 8.34 4.13 -4.29
C GLU A 19 8.26 4.58 -2.81
N HIS A 20 7.46 3.86 -2.02
CA HIS A 20 7.14 4.16 -0.63
C HIS A 20 7.39 2.93 0.25
N PRO A 21 8.66 2.59 0.58
CA PRO A 21 9.00 1.39 1.35
C PRO A 21 8.40 1.36 2.76
N GLU A 22 8.06 2.52 3.32
CA GLU A 22 7.33 2.68 4.58
C GLU A 22 5.97 1.97 4.57
N THR A 23 5.31 1.94 3.40
CA THR A 23 3.99 1.34 3.24
C THR A 23 4.02 -0.19 3.38
N ALA A 24 5.17 -0.82 3.14
CA ALA A 24 5.34 -2.26 3.33
C ALA A 24 5.08 -2.67 4.78
N ILE A 25 5.47 -1.83 5.75
CA ILE A 25 5.27 -2.10 7.18
C ILE A 25 3.78 -2.08 7.52
N ILE A 26 3.02 -1.16 6.91
CA ILE A 26 1.58 -1.03 7.09
C ILE A 26 0.87 -2.25 6.48
N MET A 27 1.21 -2.61 5.24
CA MET A 27 0.66 -3.81 4.60
C MET A 27 0.93 -5.08 5.42
N MET A 28 2.14 -5.25 5.96
CA MET A 28 2.47 -6.38 6.83
C MET A 28 1.64 -6.38 8.13
N SER A 29 1.39 -5.21 8.71
CA SER A 29 0.56 -5.05 9.91
C SER A 29 -0.90 -5.43 9.65
N HIS A 30 -1.40 -5.21 8.43
CA HIS A 30 -2.73 -5.63 7.97
C HIS A 30 -2.82 -7.10 7.54
N GLY A 31 -1.73 -7.86 7.64
CA GLY A 31 -1.71 -9.31 7.39
C GLY A 31 -1.13 -9.72 6.04
N LEU A 32 -0.68 -8.77 5.21
CA LEU A 32 0.01 -9.06 3.94
C LEU A 32 1.48 -9.39 4.19
N HIS A 33 1.76 -10.44 4.96
CA HIS A 33 3.15 -10.91 5.17
C HIS A 33 3.84 -11.36 3.87
N CYS A 34 3.07 -11.60 2.81
CA CYS A 34 3.54 -12.01 1.49
C CYS A 34 3.96 -10.83 0.59
N VAL A 35 4.02 -9.58 1.06
CA VAL A 35 4.43 -8.40 0.26
C VAL A 35 5.81 -8.57 -0.41
N GLY A 36 6.67 -9.46 0.12
CA GLY A 36 7.95 -9.84 -0.49
C GLY A 36 7.91 -11.02 -1.48
N CYS A 37 6.74 -11.59 -1.78
CA CYS A 37 6.60 -12.71 -2.70
C CYS A 37 6.56 -12.23 -4.15
N HIS A 38 7.26 -12.91 -5.06
CA HIS A 38 7.39 -12.50 -6.47
C HIS A 38 6.05 -12.33 -7.20
N VAL A 39 4.98 -12.97 -6.72
CA VAL A 39 3.64 -12.89 -7.30
C VAL A 39 2.93 -11.59 -6.91
N ALA A 40 3.03 -11.19 -5.63
CA ALA A 40 2.37 -10.00 -5.10
C ALA A 40 2.84 -8.71 -5.78
N ALA A 41 4.08 -8.68 -6.29
CA ALA A 41 4.62 -7.52 -6.99
C ALA A 41 3.86 -7.13 -8.27
N PHE A 42 3.13 -8.08 -8.89
CA PHE A 42 2.36 -7.88 -10.11
C PHE A 42 0.84 -7.80 -9.86
N GLU A 43 0.41 -7.89 -8.61
CA GLU A 43 -1.00 -7.79 -8.22
C GLU A 43 -1.33 -6.34 -7.79
N SER A 44 -2.58 -5.95 -8.03
CA SER A 44 -3.13 -4.71 -7.47
C SER A 44 -3.24 -4.85 -5.94
N ILE A 45 -3.21 -3.74 -5.22
CA ILE A 45 -3.45 -3.76 -3.76
C ILE A 45 -4.80 -4.39 -3.47
N GLU A 46 -5.85 -4.03 -4.22
CA GLU A 46 -7.19 -4.59 -4.02
C GLU A 46 -7.22 -6.11 -4.19
N ASP A 47 -6.71 -6.63 -5.32
CA ASP A 47 -6.74 -8.07 -5.62
C ASP A 47 -5.89 -8.86 -4.62
N GLY A 48 -4.70 -8.36 -4.27
CA GLY A 48 -3.84 -8.99 -3.28
C GLY A 48 -4.50 -9.06 -1.89
N CYS A 49 -5.16 -7.98 -1.46
CA CYS A 49 -5.90 -7.95 -0.20
C CYS A 49 -7.12 -8.89 -0.22
N LYS A 50 -7.92 -8.86 -1.29
CA LYS A 50 -9.11 -9.71 -1.44
C LYS A 50 -8.74 -11.19 -1.53
N GLY A 51 -7.63 -11.54 -2.17
CA GLY A 51 -7.08 -12.90 -2.21
C GLY A 51 -6.71 -13.46 -0.83
N HIS A 52 -6.43 -12.57 0.12
CA HIS A 52 -6.17 -12.88 1.53
C HIS A 52 -7.41 -12.76 2.44
N GLY A 53 -8.59 -12.49 1.87
CA GLY A 53 -9.85 -12.42 2.61
C GLY A 53 -10.10 -11.11 3.33
N MET A 54 -9.47 -10.01 2.90
CA MET A 54 -9.76 -8.66 3.39
C MET A 54 -10.99 -8.09 2.68
N ASP A 55 -11.85 -7.42 3.44
CA ASP A 55 -13.00 -6.68 2.91
C ASP A 55 -12.60 -5.28 2.42
N ASP A 56 -13.40 -4.66 1.54
CA ASP A 56 -13.14 -3.32 0.99
C ASP A 56 -12.89 -2.26 2.09
N GLU A 57 -13.58 -2.34 3.23
CA GLU A 57 -13.33 -1.42 4.37
C GLU A 57 -11.91 -1.55 4.95
N GLN A 58 -11.37 -2.77 5.03
CA GLN A 58 -10.02 -3.00 5.53
C GLN A 58 -8.98 -2.48 4.54
N ILE A 59 -9.25 -2.63 3.25
CA ILE A 59 -8.41 -2.15 2.16
C ILE A 59 -8.36 -0.62 2.16
N ASP A 60 -9.53 0.03 2.26
CA ASP A 60 -9.64 1.48 2.31
C ASP A 60 -8.93 2.05 3.55
N GLN A 61 -9.08 1.39 4.70
CA GLN A 61 -8.40 1.78 5.93
C GLN A 61 -6.87 1.67 5.79
N MET A 62 -6.37 0.55 5.24
CA MET A 62 -4.94 0.36 5.00
C MET A 62 -4.37 1.43 4.05
N ILE A 63 -5.08 1.73 2.95
CA ILE A 63 -4.65 2.75 1.99
C ILE A 63 -4.63 4.13 2.63
N LYS A 64 -5.60 4.44 3.49
CA LYS A 64 -5.61 5.70 4.21
C LYS A 64 -4.36 5.82 5.10
N GLU A 65 -4.04 4.79 5.88
CA GLU A 65 -2.84 4.78 6.72
C GLU A 65 -1.55 4.90 5.89
N MET A 66 -1.49 4.25 4.73
CA MET A 66 -0.35 4.38 3.81
C MET A 66 -0.18 5.81 3.30
N ASN A 67 -1.26 6.47 2.91
CA ASN A 67 -1.22 7.87 2.49
C ASN A 67 -0.79 8.81 3.62
N GLU A 68 -1.34 8.62 4.83
CA GLU A 68 -0.96 9.40 6.00
C GLU A 68 0.54 9.25 6.31
N ALA A 69 1.08 8.02 6.26
CA ALA A 69 2.51 7.79 6.48
C ALA A 69 3.42 8.41 5.41
N ILE A 70 2.97 8.48 4.16
CA ILE A 70 3.70 9.15 3.08
C ILE A 70 3.74 10.66 3.33
N GLU A 71 2.60 11.25 3.67
CA GLU A 71 2.51 12.69 4.00
C GLU A 71 3.42 13.04 5.20
N GLU A 72 3.40 12.25 6.28
CA GLU A 72 4.27 12.47 7.44
C GLU A 72 5.77 12.36 7.10
N LYS A 73 6.14 11.39 6.24
CA LYS A 73 7.53 11.21 5.81
C LYS A 73 8.03 12.34 4.90
N GLU A 74 7.16 12.90 4.07
CA GLU A 74 7.47 14.09 3.27
C GLU A 74 7.71 15.31 4.15
N GLU A 75 6.93 15.50 5.23
CA GLU A 75 7.15 16.58 6.18
C GLU A 75 8.45 16.42 6.98
N GLU A 76 8.84 15.18 7.33
CA GLU A 76 10.09 14.91 8.07
C GLU A 76 11.35 15.04 7.18
N SER A 77 11.19 14.97 5.85
CA SER A 77 12.28 15.10 4.87
C SER A 77 12.47 16.52 4.32
N ALA A 78 11.65 17.49 4.75
CA ALA A 78 11.68 18.90 4.34
C ALA A 78 12.50 19.79 5.29
#